data_AF-A0A355FPD8-F1
#
_entry.id   AF-A0A355FPD8-F1
#
_cell.length_a   1.000
_cell.length_b   1.000
_cell.length_c   1.000
_cell.angle_alpha   90.00
_cell.angle_beta   90.00
_cell.angle_gamma   90.00
#
_symmetry.space_group_name_H-M   'P 1'
#
loop_
_entity.id
_entity.type
_entity.pdbx_description
1 polymer ?
#
loop_
_entity_poly.entity_id
_entity_poly.type
_entity_poly.pdbx_seq_one_letter_code
_entity_poly.pdbx_strand_id
1 'polypeptide(L)'
;VLHSMIRIKPHHFMDIIKLYGSGLNEFIPDQVYKHDFYLVANKVINDHKVELTLTDGEDDICRPCKFNKEGSCTDSISHIPNITSKDYYNQVLDHRLMDMMNLSFDKIYIASELCNIMYKNRDAIISIWEEESDPITQRRYELFCAGSLRYSSAYE
;
A
#
# COMPACT_ATOMS: atom_id res chain seq x y z
N VAL A 1 9.87 -15.54 16.15
CA VAL A 1 9.87 -14.19 16.76
C VAL A 1 8.90 -13.36 15.94
N LEU A 2 7.75 -12.99 16.52
CA LEU A 2 6.81 -12.07 15.88
C LEU A 2 7.58 -10.79 15.57
N HIS A 3 7.76 -10.46 14.30
CA HIS A 3 8.21 -9.12 13.96
C HIS A 3 7.11 -8.17 14.44
N SER A 4 7.39 -7.39 15.48
CA SER A 4 6.46 -6.39 16.02
C SER A 4 6.22 -5.25 15.04
N MET A 5 7.12 -5.13 14.05
CA MET A 5 7.18 -4.06 13.08
C MET A 5 7.15 -4.64 11.67
N ILE A 6 6.30 -4.07 10.82
CA ILE A 6 6.16 -4.44 9.41
C ILE A 6 6.90 -3.40 8.56
N ARG A 7 7.74 -3.86 7.63
CA ARG A 7 8.28 -3.03 6.57
C ARG A 7 7.30 -3.08 5.39
N ILE A 8 6.82 -1.92 4.95
CA ILE A 8 5.77 -1.85 3.92
C ILE A 8 6.01 -0.70 2.94
N LYS A 9 5.74 -0.93 1.64
CA LYS A 9 5.69 0.16 0.68
C LYS A 9 4.45 1.04 0.93
N PRO A 10 4.55 2.39 0.89
CA PRO A 10 3.40 3.25 1.16
C PRO A 10 2.23 2.98 0.20
N HIS A 11 2.48 2.63 -1.08
CA HIS A 11 1.38 2.28 -1.98
C HIS A 11 0.69 0.96 -1.60
N HIS A 12 1.44 -0.03 -1.07
CA HIS A 12 0.85 -1.29 -0.59
C HIS A 12 -0.05 -1.05 0.62
N PHE A 13 0.36 -0.19 1.56
CA PHE A 13 -0.51 0.20 2.68
C PHE A 13 -1.81 0.83 2.17
N MET A 14 -1.70 1.77 1.23
CA MET A 14 -2.88 2.40 0.59
C MET A 14 -3.77 1.36 -0.12
N ASP A 15 -3.18 0.40 -0.83
CA ASP A 15 -3.93 -0.67 -1.49
C ASP A 15 -4.68 -1.57 -0.51
N ILE A 16 -4.08 -1.90 0.66
CA ILE A 16 -4.76 -2.63 1.74
C ILE A 16 -6.00 -1.88 2.21
N ILE A 17 -5.85 -0.59 2.55
CA ILE A 17 -6.97 0.24 3.03
C ILE A 17 -8.04 0.41 1.95
N LYS A 18 -7.64 0.62 0.69
CA LYS A 18 -8.55 0.68 -0.46
C LYS A 18 -9.36 -0.60 -0.62
N LEU A 19 -8.72 -1.77 -0.57
CA LEU A 19 -9.40 -3.06 -0.67
C LEU A 19 -10.34 -3.29 0.52
N TYR A 20 -9.92 -2.92 1.73
CA TYR A 20 -10.79 -2.95 2.91
C TYR A 20 -12.04 -2.06 2.75
N GLY A 21 -11.88 -0.89 2.12
CA GLY A 21 -12.97 0.02 1.75
C GLY A 21 -13.92 -0.50 0.67
N SER A 22 -13.50 -1.50 -0.12
CA SER A 22 -14.39 -2.19 -1.06
C SER A 22 -15.34 -3.18 -0.41
N GLY A 23 -15.22 -3.38 0.91
CA GLY A 23 -15.99 -4.37 1.68
C GLY A 23 -15.27 -5.69 1.93
N LEU A 24 -13.99 -5.80 1.53
CA LEU A 24 -13.17 -6.98 1.82
C LEU A 24 -12.84 -7.02 3.32
N ASN A 25 -13.16 -8.13 3.98
CA ASN A 25 -12.99 -8.28 5.44
C ASN A 25 -11.84 -9.22 5.82
N GLU A 26 -11.43 -10.07 4.89
CA GLU A 26 -10.40 -11.07 5.09
C GLU A 26 -9.64 -11.22 3.77
N PHE A 27 -8.31 -11.15 3.85
CA PHE A 27 -7.43 -11.41 2.73
C PHE A 27 -7.00 -12.87 2.77
N ILE A 28 -7.06 -13.56 1.63
CA ILE A 28 -6.68 -14.97 1.52
C ILE A 28 -5.36 -15.13 0.75
N PRO A 29 -4.58 -16.19 1.02
CA PRO A 29 -3.29 -16.38 0.36
C PRO A 29 -3.39 -16.50 -1.16
N ASP A 30 -2.55 -15.75 -1.87
CA ASP A 30 -2.38 -15.88 -3.32
C ASP A 30 -1.41 -17.03 -3.64
N GLN A 31 -1.95 -18.11 -4.21
CA GLN A 31 -1.18 -19.31 -4.56
C GLN A 31 -0.30 -19.13 -5.81
N VAL A 32 -0.54 -18.09 -6.62
CA VAL A 32 0.12 -17.83 -7.90
C VAL A 32 1.36 -16.97 -7.73
N TYR A 33 1.27 -15.86 -7.01
CA TYR A 33 2.38 -14.92 -6.82
C TYR A 33 3.24 -15.28 -5.60
N LYS A 34 2.65 -15.96 -4.61
CA LYS A 34 3.29 -16.33 -3.33
C LYS A 34 3.81 -15.13 -2.52
N HIS A 35 3.29 -13.94 -2.79
CA HIS A 35 3.51 -12.77 -1.96
C HIS A 35 2.66 -12.82 -0.68
N ASP A 36 3.13 -12.22 0.41
CA ASP A 36 2.49 -12.27 1.72
C ASP A 36 1.47 -11.12 1.92
N PHE A 37 0.84 -10.66 0.82
CA PHE A 37 -0.15 -9.59 0.86
C PHE A 37 -1.26 -9.91 1.86
N TYR A 38 -1.76 -11.15 1.86
CA TYR A 38 -2.81 -11.57 2.78
C TYR A 38 -2.40 -11.48 4.26
N LEU A 39 -1.17 -11.87 4.58
CA LEU A 39 -0.66 -11.92 5.94
C LEU A 39 -0.51 -10.51 6.50
N VAL A 40 0.14 -9.64 5.74
CA VAL A 40 0.35 -8.24 6.10
C VAL A 40 -0.98 -7.50 6.14
N ALA A 41 -1.84 -7.66 5.14
CA ALA A 41 -3.14 -7.01 5.09
C ALA A 41 -4.03 -7.40 6.27
N ASN A 42 -4.15 -8.70 6.59
CA ASN A 42 -4.91 -9.16 7.74
C ASN A 42 -4.33 -8.63 9.06
N LYS A 43 -3.00 -8.52 9.19
CA LYS A 43 -2.38 -7.94 10.38
C LYS A 43 -2.72 -6.45 10.51
N VAL A 44 -2.61 -5.68 9.42
CA VAL A 44 -2.94 -4.26 9.39
C VAL A 44 -4.43 -4.01 9.72
N ILE A 45 -5.37 -4.76 9.14
CA ILE A 45 -6.81 -4.51 9.39
C ILE A 45 -7.30 -4.99 10.75
N ASN A 46 -6.61 -5.91 11.42
CA ASN A 46 -7.01 -6.45 12.73
C ASN A 46 -6.22 -5.84 13.90
N ASP A 47 -5.02 -5.31 13.65
CA ASP A 47 -4.19 -4.65 14.65
C ASP A 47 -3.77 -3.28 14.13
N HIS A 48 -4.61 -2.29 14.42
CA HIS A 48 -4.40 -0.94 13.94
C HIS A 48 -3.28 -0.20 14.68
N LYS A 49 -2.73 -0.82 15.74
CA LYS A 49 -1.59 -0.32 16.51
C LYS A 49 -0.26 -0.93 16.04
N VAL A 50 -0.27 -1.76 15.00
CA VAL A 50 0.97 -2.33 14.45
C VAL A 50 1.91 -1.22 13.99
N GLU A 51 3.19 -1.39 14.32
CA GLU A 51 4.26 -0.47 13.91
C GLU A 51 4.67 -0.74 12.47
N LEU A 52 4.83 0.32 11.69
CA LEU A 52 5.17 0.29 10.28
C LEU A 52 6.43 1.11 10.03
N THR A 53 7.33 0.58 9.21
CA THR A 53 8.40 1.36 8.55
C THR A 53 8.13 1.38 7.06
N LEU A 54 8.37 2.54 6.43
CA LEU A 54 8.12 2.73 5.01
C LEU A 54 9.37 2.39 4.19
N THR A 55 9.18 1.96 2.94
CA THR A 55 10.25 1.65 1.99
C THR A 55 9.78 1.85 0.55
N ASP A 56 10.69 2.11 -0.37
CA ASP A 56 10.49 2.08 -1.83
C ASP A 56 11.06 0.79 -2.47
N GLY A 57 12.00 0.13 -1.78
CA GLY A 57 12.55 -1.20 -2.09
C GLY A 57 11.72 -2.37 -1.53
N GLU A 58 12.31 -3.57 -1.48
CA GLU A 58 11.65 -4.77 -0.93
C GLU A 58 10.96 -4.53 0.43
N ASP A 59 9.76 -5.09 0.58
CA ASP A 59 8.95 -5.06 1.78
C ASP A 59 8.44 -6.45 2.19
N ASP A 60 7.77 -6.55 3.35
CA ASP A 60 7.33 -7.84 3.90
C ASP A 60 6.28 -8.54 3.03
N ILE A 61 5.57 -7.79 2.17
CA ILE A 61 4.62 -8.35 1.21
C ILE A 61 5.38 -9.01 0.05
N CYS A 62 6.33 -8.31 -0.55
CA CYS A 62 6.95 -8.75 -1.79
C CYS A 62 8.19 -9.63 -1.60
N ARG A 63 8.81 -9.66 -0.41
CA ARG A 63 9.97 -10.51 -0.11
C ARG A 63 9.78 -11.99 -0.50
N PRO A 64 8.67 -12.68 -0.20
CA PRO A 64 8.47 -14.08 -0.61
C PRO A 64 7.96 -14.24 -2.06
N CYS A 65 7.68 -13.16 -2.77
CA CYS A 65 7.11 -13.19 -4.11
C CYS A 65 8.05 -13.91 -5.09
N LYS A 66 7.49 -14.72 -6.01
CA LYS A 66 8.28 -15.41 -7.05
C LYS A 66 9.06 -14.47 -7.98
N PHE A 67 8.58 -13.24 -8.14
CA PHE A 67 9.17 -12.18 -8.97
C PHE A 67 10.21 -11.35 -8.23
N ASN A 68 10.38 -11.57 -6.92
CA ASN A 68 11.48 -10.96 -6.21
C ASN A 68 12.78 -11.72 -6.53
N LYS A 69 13.76 -10.99 -7.07
CA LYS A 69 15.12 -11.45 -7.31
C LYS A 69 16.07 -10.51 -6.59
N GLU A 70 16.62 -10.99 -5.48
CA GLU A 70 17.64 -10.26 -4.69
C GLU A 70 17.18 -8.86 -4.26
N GLY A 71 15.90 -8.71 -3.90
CA GLY A 71 15.31 -7.45 -3.44
C GLY A 71 14.72 -6.56 -4.54
N SER A 72 14.81 -6.98 -5.82
CA SER A 72 14.23 -6.27 -6.96
C SER A 72 13.08 -7.06 -7.60
N CYS A 73 12.01 -6.37 -7.98
CA CYS A 73 10.88 -6.98 -8.68
C CYS A 73 11.19 -7.15 -10.18
N THR A 74 11.09 -8.37 -10.69
CA THR A 74 11.25 -8.66 -12.13
C THR A 74 9.93 -8.81 -12.88
N ASP A 75 8.82 -8.43 -12.25
CA ASP A 75 7.49 -8.47 -12.87
C ASP A 75 7.31 -7.30 -13.86
N SER A 76 6.48 -7.51 -14.87
CA SER A 76 6.21 -6.53 -15.92
C SER A 76 4.86 -5.86 -15.75
N ILE A 77 4.75 -4.60 -16.16
CA ILE A 77 3.49 -3.86 -16.24
C ILE A 77 3.23 -3.48 -17.69
N SER A 78 1.99 -3.62 -18.17
CA SER A 78 1.65 -3.38 -19.58
C SER A 78 0.49 -2.41 -19.80
N HIS A 79 -0.24 -2.06 -18.74
CA HIS A 79 -1.38 -1.15 -18.83
C HIS A 79 -1.00 0.31 -18.62
N ILE A 80 0.24 0.59 -18.20
CA ILE A 80 0.77 1.94 -18.04
C ILE A 80 1.58 2.31 -19.30
N PRO A 81 1.19 3.36 -20.04
CA PRO A 81 1.87 3.75 -21.26
C PRO A 81 3.36 4.01 -21.04
N ASN A 82 4.21 3.45 -21.91
CA ASN A 82 5.66 3.64 -21.91
C ASN A 82 6.41 3.14 -20.66
N ILE A 83 5.76 2.40 -19.76
CA ILE A 83 6.39 1.81 -18.58
C ILE A 83 6.23 0.29 -18.63
N THR A 84 7.33 -0.44 -18.57
CA THR A 84 7.34 -1.92 -18.64
C THR A 84 7.81 -2.58 -17.35
N SER A 85 8.60 -1.89 -16.52
CA SER A 85 9.07 -2.38 -15.23
C SER A 85 8.08 -2.00 -14.13
N LYS A 86 7.51 -3.01 -13.47
CA LYS A 86 6.66 -2.81 -12.30
C LYS A 86 7.45 -2.28 -11.10
N ASP A 87 8.71 -2.69 -10.96
CA ASP A 87 9.58 -2.21 -9.88
C ASP A 87 9.77 -0.69 -9.95
N TYR A 88 10.15 -0.22 -11.14
CA TYR A 88 10.34 1.20 -11.41
C TYR A 88 9.05 1.99 -11.18
N TYR A 89 7.93 1.50 -11.72
CA TYR A 89 6.65 2.19 -11.55
C TYR A 89 6.26 2.31 -10.08
N ASN A 90 6.39 1.23 -9.33
CA ASN A 90 6.06 1.22 -7.90
C ASN A 90 6.96 2.16 -7.10
N GLN A 91 8.26 2.25 -7.43
CA GLN A 91 9.16 3.24 -6.80
C GLN A 91 8.71 4.68 -7.09
N VAL A 92 8.33 4.99 -8.34
CA VAL A 92 7.79 6.31 -8.70
C VAL A 92 6.55 6.64 -7.86
N LEU A 93 5.61 5.70 -7.73
CA LEU A 93 4.42 5.86 -6.89
C LEU A 93 4.78 6.08 -5.43
N ASP A 94 5.72 5.29 -4.90
CA ASP A 94 6.15 5.41 -3.50
C ASP A 94 6.76 6.77 -3.22
N HIS A 95 7.67 7.27 -4.06
CA HIS A 95 8.23 8.61 -3.90
C HIS A 95 7.17 9.71 -3.97
N ARG A 96 6.23 9.63 -4.92
CA ARG A 96 5.10 10.58 -4.97
C ARG A 96 4.25 10.52 -3.71
N LEU A 97 3.96 9.33 -3.19
CA LEU A 97 3.23 9.18 -1.92
C LEU A 97 3.99 9.81 -0.76
N MET A 98 5.31 9.58 -0.67
CA MET A 98 6.13 10.16 0.38
C MET A 98 6.08 11.69 0.38
N ASP A 99 6.26 12.28 -0.80
CA ASP A 99 6.28 13.73 -0.97
C ASP A 99 4.88 14.35 -0.76
N MET A 100 3.87 13.83 -1.46
CA MET A 100 2.54 14.45 -1.50
C MET A 100 1.70 14.18 -0.25
N MET A 101 2.03 13.15 0.54
CA MET A 101 1.36 12.85 1.81
C MET A 101 2.19 13.24 3.04
N ASN A 102 3.33 13.91 2.84
CA ASN A 102 4.22 14.38 3.89
C ASN A 102 4.67 13.23 4.84
N LEU A 103 5.21 12.16 4.24
CA LEU A 103 5.72 10.99 4.94
C LEU A 103 7.26 11.00 4.99
N SER A 104 7.84 10.10 5.78
CA SER A 104 9.30 9.95 5.94
C SER A 104 9.68 8.48 6.05
N PHE A 105 10.75 8.07 5.36
CA PHE A 105 11.30 6.72 5.45
C PHE A 105 12.03 6.46 6.79
N ASP A 106 12.46 7.51 7.48
CA ASP A 106 13.20 7.43 8.75
C ASP A 106 12.28 7.35 9.98
N LYS A 107 10.96 7.35 9.76
CA LYS A 107 9.95 7.37 10.82
C LYS A 107 9.28 6.00 10.97
N ILE A 108 9.03 5.62 12.22
CA ILE A 108 8.10 4.55 12.58
C ILE A 108 6.70 5.15 12.70
N TYR A 109 5.73 4.52 12.05
CA TYR A 109 4.32 4.89 12.11
C TYR A 109 3.51 3.84 12.85
N ILE A 110 2.52 4.28 13.61
CA ILE A 110 1.41 3.40 13.97
C ILE A 110 0.45 3.35 12.77
N ALA A 111 -0.07 2.16 12.43
CA ALA A 111 -0.90 1.97 11.23
C ALA A 111 -2.11 2.94 11.16
N SER A 112 -2.81 3.15 12.27
CA SER A 112 -3.90 4.14 12.33
C SER A 112 -3.44 5.59 12.14
N GLU A 113 -2.28 5.96 12.67
CA GLU A 113 -1.69 7.28 12.45
C GLU A 113 -1.32 7.49 10.98
N LEU A 114 -0.70 6.48 10.35
CA LEU A 114 -0.39 6.51 8.92
C LEU A 114 -1.66 6.65 8.08
N CYS A 115 -2.70 5.85 8.38
CA CYS A 115 -3.99 5.92 7.72
C CYS A 115 -4.61 7.33 7.83
N ASN A 116 -4.56 7.94 9.02
CA ASN A 116 -5.08 9.28 9.24
C ASN A 116 -4.28 10.36 8.48
N ILE A 117 -2.95 10.26 8.43
CA ILE A 117 -2.10 11.18 7.65
C ILE A 117 -2.45 11.07 6.16
N MET A 118 -2.49 9.86 5.61
CA MET A 118 -2.84 9.64 4.21
C MET A 118 -4.27 10.11 3.90
N TYR A 119 -5.24 9.87 4.79
CA TYR A 119 -6.62 10.33 4.62
C TYR A 119 -6.75 11.86 4.63
N LYS A 120 -5.97 12.57 5.46
CA LYS A 120 -5.94 14.03 5.46
C LYS A 120 -5.40 14.61 4.15
N ASN A 121 -4.49 13.89 3.50
CA ASN A 121 -3.88 14.28 2.22
C ASN A 121 -4.49 13.54 1.00
N ARG A 122 -5.65 12.91 1.16
CA ARG A 122 -6.31 12.06 0.14
C ARG A 122 -6.54 12.73 -1.21
N ASP A 123 -6.65 14.07 -1.25
CA ASP A 123 -6.87 14.81 -2.48
C ASP A 123 -5.68 14.68 -3.46
N ALA A 124 -4.49 14.28 -2.96
CA ALA A 124 -3.32 13.97 -3.77
C ALA A 124 -3.42 12.68 -4.59
N ILE A 125 -4.38 11.79 -4.31
CA ILE A 125 -4.46 10.45 -4.93
C ILE A 125 -4.51 10.52 -6.46
N ILE A 126 -5.23 11.49 -7.03
CA ILE A 126 -5.33 11.63 -8.49
C ILE A 126 -3.96 11.94 -9.10
N SER A 127 -3.18 12.83 -8.48
CA SER A 127 -1.86 13.22 -8.96
C SER A 127 -0.77 12.16 -8.73
N ILE A 128 -0.93 11.31 -7.71
CA ILE A 128 0.03 10.21 -7.45
C ILE A 128 0.00 9.19 -8.59
N TRP A 129 -1.20 8.86 -9.09
CA TRP A 129 -1.43 7.92 -10.19
C TRP A 129 -1.72 8.65 -11.52
N GLU A 130 -0.96 9.70 -11.84
CA GLU A 130 -1.20 10.54 -13.03
C GLU A 130 -1.14 9.79 -14.37
N GLU A 131 -0.51 8.61 -14.42
CA GLU A 131 -0.48 7.78 -15.62
C GLU A 131 -1.74 6.91 -15.80
N GLU A 132 -2.56 6.75 -14.75
CA GLU A 132 -3.85 6.05 -14.81
C GLU A 132 -4.96 7.00 -15.27
N SER A 133 -6.04 6.45 -15.83
CA SER A 133 -7.18 7.28 -16.26
C SER A 133 -8.01 7.79 -15.09
N ASP A 134 -8.67 8.95 -15.28
CA ASP A 134 -9.53 9.58 -14.26
C ASP A 134 -10.55 8.63 -13.61
N PRO A 135 -11.26 7.75 -14.35
CA PRO A 135 -12.19 6.81 -13.71
C PRO A 135 -11.51 5.82 -12.75
N ILE A 136 -10.28 5.41 -13.05
CA ILE A 136 -9.51 4.47 -12.21
C ILE A 136 -9.02 5.18 -10.95
N THR A 137 -8.43 6.37 -11.10
CA THR A 137 -7.93 7.15 -9.97
C THR A 137 -9.05 7.66 -9.07
N GLN A 138 -10.18 8.07 -9.64
CA GLN A 138 -11.39 8.44 -8.90
C GLN A 138 -11.92 7.25 -8.10
N ARG A 139 -11.98 6.05 -8.69
CA ARG A 139 -12.38 4.84 -7.97
C ARG A 139 -11.42 4.49 -6.83
N ARG A 140 -10.11 4.66 -7.05
CA ARG A 140 -9.09 4.48 -6.01
C ARG A 140 -9.31 5.46 -4.85
N TYR A 141 -9.55 6.74 -5.14
CA TYR A 141 -9.87 7.75 -4.15
C TYR A 141 -11.09 7.34 -3.31
N GLU A 142 -12.21 6.99 -3.95
CA GLU A 142 -13.46 6.63 -3.26
C GLU A 142 -13.28 5.44 -2.31
N LEU A 143 -12.64 4.39 -2.81
CA LEU A 143 -12.41 3.16 -2.04
C LEU A 143 -11.42 3.39 -0.89
N PHE A 144 -10.36 4.18 -1.12
CA PHE A 144 -9.44 4.53 -0.06
C PHE A 144 -10.11 5.39 1.03
N CYS A 145 -10.97 6.35 0.65
CA CYS A 145 -11.74 7.15 1.60
C CYS A 145 -12.66 6.27 2.45
N ALA A 146 -13.45 5.41 1.80
CA ALA A 146 -14.35 4.48 2.49
C ALA A 146 -13.58 3.56 3.44
N GLY A 147 -12.43 3.04 2.98
CA GLY A 147 -11.54 2.20 3.78
C GLY A 147 -10.99 2.93 4.99
N SER A 148 -10.50 4.16 4.81
CA SER A 148 -9.92 4.97 5.89
C SER A 148 -10.94 5.35 6.96
N LEU A 149 -12.16 5.69 6.55
CA LEU A 149 -13.25 5.98 7.48
C LEU A 149 -13.63 4.73 8.29
N ARG A 150 -13.77 3.59 7.61
CA ARG A 150 -14.06 2.30 8.24
C ARG A 150 -12.94 1.85 9.18
N TYR A 151 -11.68 2.10 8.81
CA TYR A 151 -10.52 1.79 9.62
C TYR A 151 -10.49 2.65 10.90
N SER A 152 -10.83 3.93 10.77
CA SER A 152 -10.93 4.86 11.90
C SER A 152 -12.10 4.54 12.83
N SER A 153 -13.26 4.12 12.31
CA SER A 153 -14.45 3.82 13.12
C SER A 153 -14.33 2.54 13.95
N ALA A 154 -13.31 1.71 13.73
CA ALA A 154 -13.07 0.52 14.56
C ALA A 154 -12.40 0.86 15.91
N TYR A 155 -12.11 2.14 16.17
CA TYR A 155 -11.50 2.65 17.39
C TYR A 155 -12.47 3.33 18.37
N GLU A 156 -13.75 3.46 18.00
CA GLU A 156 -14.83 3.89 18.90
C GLU A 156 -15.47 2.66 19.57
#